data_AF-A0A7R9NVP9-F1
#
_entry.id   AF-A0A7R9NVP9-F1
#
_cell.length_a   1.000
_cell.length_b   1.000
_cell.length_c   1.000
_cell.angle_alpha   90.00
_cell.angle_beta   90.00
_cell.angle_gamma   90.00
#
_symmetry.space_group_name_H-M   'P 1'
#
loop_
_entity.id
_entity.type
_entity.pdbx_description
1 polymer ?
#
loop_
_entity_poly.entity_id
_entity_poly.type
_entity_poly.pdbx_seq_one_letter_code
_entity_poly.pdbx_strand_id
1 'polypeptide(L)'
;MAVNERKVNKYMDLLARSYPELVSIEEVGRTHENRTLRMLRISTARHGRRHRKAILIDGGIHAREWVAPAMVLYVVNQIVEHRSSNGEMLEGVDWFALPVVNPDGYEFTHSYVGLGRRCQLYGLNTDTFTIISSLVQSNIERVTHSNMLDHKSTI
;
A
#
# COMPACT_ATOMS: atom_id res chain seq x y z
N MET A 1 11.72 -3.00 -21.54
CA MET A 1 11.20 -1.67 -21.12
C MET A 1 11.06 -1.69 -19.60
N ALA A 2 11.92 -1.00 -18.84
CA ALA A 2 11.92 -1.11 -17.37
C ALA A 2 10.64 -0.55 -16.72
N VAL A 3 10.23 -1.13 -15.59
CA VAL A 3 9.05 -0.71 -14.81
C VAL A 3 9.48 0.44 -13.91
N ASN A 4 9.15 1.68 -14.28
CA ASN A 4 9.45 2.87 -13.47
C ASN A 4 8.25 3.26 -12.58
N GLU A 5 8.46 4.18 -11.65
CA GLU A 5 7.45 4.63 -10.69
C GLU A 5 6.18 5.15 -11.39
N ARG A 6 6.36 5.92 -12.47
CA ARG A 6 5.25 6.47 -13.26
C ARG A 6 4.34 5.40 -13.85
N LYS A 7 4.89 4.26 -14.27
CA LYS A 7 4.09 3.14 -14.78
C LYS A 7 3.32 2.44 -13.67
N VAL A 8 3.94 2.29 -12.49
CA VAL A 8 3.26 1.75 -11.31
C VAL A 8 2.06 2.63 -10.96
N ASN A 9 2.25 3.94 -10.85
CA ASN A 9 1.17 4.88 -10.57
C ASN A 9 0.05 4.84 -11.62
N LYS A 10 0.41 4.83 -12.92
CA LYS A 10 -0.58 4.69 -13.99
C LYS A 10 -1.38 3.40 -13.88
N TYR A 11 -0.74 2.30 -13.49
CA TYR A 11 -1.43 1.03 -13.29
C TYR A 11 -2.35 1.06 -12.07
N MET A 12 -1.94 1.69 -10.97
CA MET A 12 -2.82 1.95 -9.82
C MET A 12 -4.06 2.77 -10.24
N ASP A 13 -3.86 3.83 -11.05
CA ASP A 13 -4.96 4.65 -11.59
C ASP A 13 -5.91 3.84 -12.48
N LEU A 14 -5.37 2.90 -13.28
CA LEU A 14 -6.18 2.00 -14.08
C LEU A 14 -7.02 1.06 -13.21
N LEU A 15 -6.42 0.44 -12.19
CA LEU A 15 -7.14 -0.45 -11.26
C LEU A 15 -8.28 0.27 -10.55
N ALA A 16 -8.02 1.48 -10.02
CA ALA A 16 -9.04 2.27 -9.35
C ALA A 16 -10.19 2.71 -10.28
N ARG A 17 -9.89 2.96 -11.56
CA ARG A 17 -10.91 3.30 -12.57
C ARG A 17 -11.70 2.09 -13.05
N SER A 18 -11.07 0.92 -13.12
CA SER A 18 -11.71 -0.32 -13.55
C SER A 18 -12.63 -0.90 -12.47
N TYR A 19 -12.31 -0.66 -11.19
CA TYR A 19 -13.04 -1.21 -10.04
C TYR A 19 -13.36 -0.15 -8.98
N PRO A 20 -14.05 0.94 -9.33
CA PRO A 20 -14.27 2.09 -8.45
C PRO A 20 -15.11 1.77 -7.21
N GLU A 21 -15.87 0.68 -7.23
CA GLU A 21 -16.68 0.20 -6.10
C GLU A 21 -15.85 -0.52 -5.02
N LEU A 22 -14.66 -0.97 -5.37
CA LEU A 22 -13.81 -1.84 -4.53
C LEU A 22 -12.46 -1.20 -4.24
N VAL A 23 -11.89 -0.47 -5.19
CA VAL A 23 -10.53 0.05 -5.15
C VAL A 23 -10.54 1.57 -5.09
N SER A 24 -9.89 2.14 -4.09
CA SER A 24 -9.60 3.56 -3.98
C SER A 24 -8.11 3.82 -3.84
N ILE A 25 -7.67 5.03 -4.19
CA ILE A 25 -6.28 5.47 -3.99
C ILE A 25 -6.28 6.50 -2.88
N GLU A 26 -5.45 6.28 -1.87
CA GLU A 26 -5.23 7.22 -0.77
C GLU A 26 -3.80 7.79 -0.86
N GLU A 27 -3.67 9.10 -0.64
CA GLU A 27 -2.36 9.73 -0.48
C GLU A 27 -1.93 9.62 0.99
N VAL A 28 -0.81 8.95 1.21
CA VAL A 28 -0.31 8.63 2.54
C VAL A 28 0.68 9.67 3.05
N GLY A 29 1.37 10.34 2.13
CA GLY A 29 2.38 11.33 2.47
C GLY A 29 3.22 11.72 1.27
N ARG A 30 4.37 12.33 1.54
CA ARG A 30 5.32 12.79 0.53
C ARG A 30 6.74 12.35 0.91
N THR A 31 7.56 12.12 -0.10
CA THR A 31 8.97 11.78 0.08
C THR A 31 9.85 13.01 0.23
N HIS A 32 11.16 12.79 0.45
CA HIS A 32 12.14 13.86 0.58
C HIS A 32 12.25 14.71 -0.70
N GLU A 33 12.17 14.09 -1.88
CA GLU A 33 12.12 14.81 -3.15
C GLU A 33 10.71 15.25 -3.53
N ASN A 34 9.78 15.32 -2.56
CA ASN A 34 8.41 15.78 -2.71
C ASN A 34 7.55 14.94 -3.68
N ARG A 35 7.84 13.65 -3.83
CA ARG A 35 6.97 12.72 -4.57
C ARG A 35 5.84 12.22 -3.67
N THR A 36 4.63 12.16 -4.21
CA THR A 36 3.48 11.66 -3.47
C THR A 36 3.59 10.15 -3.25
N LEU A 37 3.45 9.71 -2.00
CA LEU A 37 3.29 8.31 -1.63
C LEU A 37 1.82 7.93 -1.76
N ARG A 38 1.54 7.03 -2.70
CA ARG A 38 0.19 6.58 -3.04
C ARG A 38 0.01 5.15 -2.55
N MET A 39 -1.15 4.88 -1.96
CA MET A 39 -1.55 3.56 -1.48
C MET A 39 -2.87 3.16 -2.14
N LEU A 40 -2.98 1.90 -2.52
CA LEU A 40 -4.25 1.31 -2.94
C LEU A 40 -4.97 0.78 -1.71
N ARG A 41 -6.24 1.13 -1.57
CA ARG A 41 -7.16 0.54 -0.60
C ARG A 41 -8.18 -0.29 -1.34
N ILE A 42 -8.37 -1.52 -0.89
CA ILE A 42 -9.34 -2.47 -1.42
C ILE A 42 -10.30 -2.78 -0.28
N SER A 43 -11.57 -2.39 -0.44
CA SER A 43 -12.59 -2.61 0.59
C SER A 43 -13.97 -2.83 -0.02
N THR A 44 -14.66 -3.84 0.51
CA THR A 44 -16.06 -4.14 0.17
C THR A 44 -17.08 -3.26 0.90
N ALA A 45 -16.66 -2.45 1.89
CA ALA A 45 -17.58 -1.57 2.61
C ALA A 45 -17.63 -0.21 1.93
N ARG A 46 -18.85 0.23 1.67
CA ARG A 46 -19.13 1.67 1.72
C ARG A 46 -18.83 2.14 3.14
N HIS A 47 -17.99 3.16 3.27
CA HIS A 47 -17.54 3.79 4.52
C HIS A 47 -18.55 3.62 5.67
N GLY A 48 -18.19 2.90 6.75
CA GLY A 48 -19.04 2.85 7.95
C GLY A 48 -19.05 1.58 8.79
N ARG A 49 -18.48 0.45 8.36
CA ARG A 49 -18.41 -0.76 9.20
C ARG A 49 -17.21 -0.66 10.15
N ARG A 50 -17.48 -0.47 11.45
CA ARG A 50 -16.50 -0.09 12.50
C ARG A 50 -15.53 -1.19 12.98
N HIS A 51 -15.58 -2.40 12.45
CA HIS A 51 -14.81 -3.54 12.97
C HIS A 51 -14.25 -4.40 11.83
N ARG A 52 -13.33 -3.85 11.05
CA ARG A 52 -12.69 -4.55 9.93
C ARG A 52 -11.21 -4.76 10.20
N LYS A 53 -10.73 -5.96 9.91
CA LYS A 53 -9.30 -6.27 9.95
C LYS A 53 -8.60 -5.53 8.82
N ALA A 54 -7.38 -5.08 9.05
CA ALA A 54 -6.56 -4.44 8.03
C ALA A 54 -5.39 -5.36 7.67
N ILE A 55 -5.15 -5.56 6.38
CA ILE A 55 -3.94 -6.22 5.88
C ILE A 55 -3.14 -5.21 5.07
N LEU A 56 -1.88 -5.01 5.45
CA LEU A 56 -0.94 -4.18 4.71
C LEU A 56 -0.01 -5.08 3.89
N ILE A 57 0.12 -4.77 2.61
CA ILE A 57 1.11 -5.35 1.70
C ILE A 57 1.98 -4.21 1.20
N ASP A 58 3.28 -4.28 1.44
CA ASP A 58 4.23 -3.31 0.94
C ASP A 58 5.26 -3.94 -0.01
N GLY A 59 5.90 -3.07 -0.79
CA GLY A 59 6.93 -3.42 -1.74
C GLY A 59 7.83 -2.23 -2.03
N GLY A 60 9.06 -2.52 -2.49
CA GLY A 60 9.99 -1.48 -2.92
C GLY A 60 10.44 -0.55 -1.78
N ILE A 61 10.53 -1.06 -0.55
CA ILE A 61 11.21 -0.38 0.57
C ILE A 61 12.68 -0.19 0.20
N HIS A 62 13.31 -1.26 -0.29
CA HIS A 62 14.62 -1.18 -0.94
C HIS A 62 14.42 -0.92 -2.42
N ALA A 63 14.90 0.23 -2.89
CA ALA A 63 14.80 0.67 -4.28
C ALA A 63 15.32 -0.33 -5.35
N ARG A 64 16.15 -1.31 -4.95
CA ARG A 64 16.76 -2.31 -5.85
C ARG A 64 15.95 -3.60 -5.98
N GLU A 65 14.88 -3.76 -5.22
CA GLU A 65 13.99 -4.92 -5.28
C GLU A 65 12.95 -4.70 -6.37
N TRP A 66 13.39 -4.64 -7.63
CA TRP A 66 12.53 -4.29 -8.76
C TRP A 66 11.37 -5.25 -9.01
N VAL A 67 11.46 -6.47 -8.48
CA VAL A 67 10.37 -7.46 -8.55
C VAL A 67 9.27 -7.19 -7.51
N ALA A 68 9.59 -6.57 -6.37
CA ALA A 68 8.63 -6.40 -5.28
C ALA A 68 7.42 -5.51 -5.67
N PRO A 69 7.58 -4.33 -6.31
CA PRO A 69 6.43 -3.55 -6.77
C PRO A 69 5.52 -4.30 -7.75
N ALA A 70 6.11 -5.10 -8.64
CA ALA A 70 5.35 -5.91 -9.58
C ALA A 70 4.55 -7.02 -8.87
N MET A 71 5.12 -7.66 -7.85
CA MET A 71 4.45 -8.68 -7.05
C MET A 71 3.28 -8.10 -6.25
N VAL A 72 3.45 -6.93 -5.61
CA VAL A 72 2.36 -6.25 -4.89
C VAL A 72 1.20 -5.97 -5.84
N LEU A 73 1.49 -5.38 -7.01
CA LEU A 73 0.46 -5.10 -8.01
C LEU A 73 -0.21 -6.36 -8.56
N TYR A 74 0.54 -7.43 -8.75
CA TYR A 74 -0.01 -8.71 -9.18
C TYR A 74 -0.98 -9.27 -8.15
N VAL A 75 -0.61 -9.29 -6.87
CA VAL A 75 -1.49 -9.75 -5.78
C VAL A 75 -2.77 -8.93 -5.72
N VAL A 76 -2.65 -7.59 -5.80
CA VAL A 76 -3.82 -6.71 -5.87
C VAL A 76 -4.73 -7.06 -7.04
N ASN A 77 -4.17 -7.24 -8.23
CA ASN A 77 -4.94 -7.57 -9.42
C ASN A 77 -5.68 -8.90 -9.24
N GLN A 78 -5.02 -9.92 -8.70
CA GLN A 78 -5.63 -11.22 -8.43
C GLN A 78 -6.80 -11.13 -7.43
N ILE A 79 -6.65 -10.31 -6.37
CA ILE A 79 -7.71 -10.09 -5.38
C ILE A 79 -8.94 -9.44 -6.03
N VAL A 80 -8.71 -8.43 -6.87
CA VAL A 80 -9.78 -7.60 -7.47
C VAL A 80 -10.48 -8.32 -8.63
N GLU A 81 -9.74 -8.99 -9.51
CA GLU A 81 -10.30 -9.75 -10.64
C GLU A 81 -11.14 -10.94 -10.17
N HIS A 82 -10.66 -11.67 -9.17
CA HIS A 82 -11.32 -12.87 -8.65
C HIS A 82 -12.20 -12.58 -7.43
N ARG A 83 -12.71 -11.34 -7.29
CA ARG A 83 -13.51 -10.93 -6.12
C ARG A 83 -14.73 -11.81 -5.83
N SER A 84 -15.34 -12.42 -6.85
CA SER A 84 -16.47 -13.35 -6.70
C SER A 84 -16.06 -14.64 -6.01
N SER A 85 -14.83 -15.11 -6.24
CA SER A 85 -14.27 -16.31 -5.61
C SER A 85 -13.58 -15.99 -4.28
N ASN A 86 -13.06 -14.77 -4.14
CA ASN A 86 -12.37 -14.28 -2.95
C ASN A 86 -13.31 -13.57 -1.94
N GLY A 87 -14.62 -13.79 -2.04
CA GLY A 87 -15.62 -13.08 -1.22
C GLY A 87 -15.34 -13.18 0.27
N GLU A 88 -14.98 -14.38 0.76
CA GLU A 88 -14.64 -14.61 2.17
C GLU A 88 -13.37 -13.87 2.63
N MET A 89 -12.39 -13.68 1.73
CA MET A 89 -11.15 -12.95 2.04
C MET A 89 -11.34 -11.43 2.04
N LEU A 90 -12.36 -10.95 1.34
CA LEU A 90 -12.71 -9.54 1.21
C LEU A 90 -13.80 -9.10 2.20
N GLU A 91 -14.50 -10.04 2.79
CA GLU A 91 -15.53 -9.77 3.79
C GLU A 91 -14.89 -9.49 5.15
N GLY A 92 -15.14 -8.28 5.68
CA GLY A 92 -14.60 -7.88 6.98
C GLY A 92 -13.10 -7.55 7.00
N VAL A 93 -12.44 -7.53 5.83
CA VAL A 93 -11.02 -7.18 5.70
C VAL A 93 -10.83 -6.02 4.71
N ASP A 94 -10.08 -5.02 5.12
CA ASP A 94 -9.59 -3.95 4.26
C ASP A 94 -8.13 -4.23 3.90
N TRP A 95 -7.83 -4.30 2.60
CA TRP A 95 -6.46 -4.52 2.12
C TRP A 95 -5.85 -3.18 1.69
N PHE A 96 -4.64 -2.94 2.15
CA PHE A 96 -3.84 -1.77 1.85
C PHE A 96 -2.60 -2.22 1.12
N ALA A 97 -2.35 -1.68 -0.07
CA ALA A 97 -1.21 -2.04 -0.89
C ALA A 97 -0.35 -0.81 -1.21
N LEU A 98 0.93 -0.89 -0.87
CA LEU A 98 1.96 0.14 -1.11
C LEU A 98 3.05 -0.45 -2.01
N PRO A 99 2.89 -0.40 -3.35
CA PRO A 99 3.80 -1.08 -4.26
C PRO A 99 5.22 -0.49 -4.28
N VAL A 100 5.35 0.82 -4.08
CA VAL A 100 6.64 1.52 -4.07
C VAL A 100 6.68 2.43 -2.85
N VAL A 101 7.30 1.94 -1.78
CA VAL A 101 7.49 2.70 -0.55
C VAL A 101 8.57 3.79 -0.68
N ASN A 102 9.62 3.54 -1.45
CA ASN A 102 10.69 4.50 -1.70
C ASN A 102 10.75 4.91 -3.19
N PRO A 103 9.83 5.77 -3.67
CA PRO A 103 9.78 6.16 -5.08
C PRO A 103 11.00 6.97 -5.51
N ASP A 104 11.62 7.74 -4.59
CA ASP A 104 12.82 8.53 -4.87
C ASP A 104 14.01 7.62 -5.23
N GLY A 105 14.30 6.66 -4.34
CA GLY A 105 15.34 5.67 -4.59
C GLY A 105 15.00 4.79 -5.80
N TYR A 106 13.74 4.42 -5.99
CA TYR A 106 13.30 3.58 -7.10
C TYR A 106 13.57 4.25 -8.46
N GLU A 107 13.19 5.52 -8.64
CA GLU A 107 13.47 6.28 -9.86
C GLU A 107 14.98 6.51 -10.05
N PHE A 108 15.72 6.75 -8.95
CA PHE A 108 17.18 6.88 -9.00
C PHE A 108 17.86 5.61 -9.54
N THR A 109 17.44 4.42 -9.09
CA THR A 109 18.00 3.16 -9.60
C THR A 109 17.68 2.88 -11.07
N HIS A 110 16.58 3.42 -11.58
CA HIS A 110 16.18 3.30 -12.99
C HIS A 110 16.88 4.34 -13.89
N SER A 111 17.31 5.46 -13.32
CA SER A 111 17.96 6.57 -14.04
C SER A 111 19.50 6.44 -14.07
N TYR A 112 20.09 5.88 -13.01
CA TYR A 112 21.54 5.74 -12.87
C TYR A 112 21.93 4.26 -12.79
N VAL A 113 22.15 3.65 -13.95
CA VAL A 113 22.69 2.29 -14.06
C VAL A 113 24.14 2.29 -13.56
N GLY A 114 24.38 1.99 -12.27
CA GLY A 114 25.73 1.67 -11.79
C GLY A 114 26.14 2.00 -10.35
N LEU A 115 25.37 2.78 -9.56
CA LEU A 115 25.82 3.22 -8.22
C LEU A 115 25.05 2.56 -7.07
N GLY A 116 25.01 1.22 -7.07
CA GLY A 116 24.17 0.41 -6.19
C GLY A 116 24.36 0.58 -4.67
N ARG A 117 25.41 1.21 -4.17
CA ARG A 117 25.63 1.39 -2.72
C ARG A 117 25.13 2.72 -2.16
N ARG A 118 24.98 3.78 -2.97
CA ARG A 118 24.47 5.09 -2.50
C ARG A 118 22.94 5.15 -2.50
N CYS A 119 22.25 4.37 -3.34
CA CYS A 119 20.79 4.38 -3.46
C CYS A 119 20.04 3.95 -2.18
N GLN A 120 20.67 3.15 -1.30
CA GLN A 120 20.09 2.79 0.00
C GLN A 120 20.19 3.92 1.03
N LEU A 121 21.13 4.84 0.85
CA LEU A 121 21.35 6.01 1.71
C LEU A 121 20.56 7.23 1.24
N TYR A 122 20.13 7.28 -0.04
CA TYR A 122 18.94 8.04 -0.46
C TYR A 122 17.67 7.29 0.00
N GLY A 123 17.67 6.95 1.28
CA GLY A 123 16.64 6.21 1.98
C GLY A 123 15.74 7.21 2.69
N LEU A 124 14.45 6.88 2.65
CA LEU A 124 13.37 7.35 3.52
C LEU A 124 13.85 8.30 4.64
N ASN A 125 13.36 9.54 4.61
CA ASN A 125 13.39 10.40 5.80
C ASN A 125 12.81 9.59 6.99
N THR A 126 13.31 9.84 8.21
CA THR A 126 12.62 9.49 9.46
C THR A 126 11.10 9.60 9.36
N ASP A 127 10.57 10.58 8.64
CA ASP A 127 9.14 10.77 8.37
C ASP A 127 8.51 9.62 7.58
N THR A 128 9.13 9.03 6.56
CA THR A 128 8.48 7.92 5.82
C THR A 128 8.47 6.62 6.61
N PHE A 129 9.55 6.32 7.36
CA PHE A 129 9.54 5.19 8.28
C PHE A 129 8.55 5.44 9.43
N THR A 130 8.44 6.67 9.92
CA THR A 130 7.42 7.10 10.90
C THR A 130 6.02 7.08 10.31
N ILE A 131 5.82 7.34 9.01
CA ILE A 131 4.54 7.25 8.33
C ILE A 131 4.11 5.79 8.17
N ILE A 132 5.03 4.89 7.78
CA ILE A 132 4.72 3.45 7.71
C ILE A 132 4.51 2.88 9.10
N SER A 133 5.38 3.22 10.06
CA SER A 133 5.20 2.83 11.46
C SER A 133 3.91 3.41 12.04
N SER A 134 3.52 4.65 11.75
CA SER A 134 2.25 5.23 12.22
C SER A 134 1.03 4.69 11.48
N LEU A 135 1.15 4.26 10.21
CA LEU A 135 0.10 3.53 9.51
C LEU A 135 -0.07 2.12 10.06
N VAL A 136 1.02 1.40 10.30
CA VAL A 136 1.02 0.08 10.93
C VAL A 136 0.49 0.20 12.37
N GLN A 137 0.97 1.17 13.15
CA GLN A 137 0.56 1.42 14.53
C GLN A 137 -0.90 1.87 14.62
N SER A 138 -1.35 2.81 13.77
CA SER A 138 -2.76 3.24 13.75
C SER A 138 -3.70 2.13 13.26
N ASN A 139 -3.24 1.24 12.38
CA ASN A 139 -4.02 0.06 12.00
C ASN A 139 -4.06 -0.98 13.14
N ILE A 140 -2.95 -1.21 13.85
CA ILE A 140 -2.93 -2.04 15.08
C ILE A 140 -3.86 -1.43 16.13
N GLU A 141 -3.83 -0.12 16.35
CA GLU A 141 -4.67 0.60 17.31
C GLU A 141 -6.16 0.57 16.92
N ARG A 142 -6.50 0.72 15.63
CA ARG A 142 -7.88 0.55 15.15
C ARG A 142 -8.40 -0.87 15.36
N VAL A 143 -7.54 -1.88 15.19
CA VAL A 143 -7.89 -3.28 15.42
C VAL A 143 -8.03 -3.59 16.93
N THR A 144 -7.16 -3.04 17.78
CA THR A 144 -7.20 -3.29 19.24
C THR A 144 -8.31 -2.51 19.95
N HIS A 145 -8.58 -1.24 19.58
CA HIS A 145 -9.70 -0.47 20.14
C HIS A 145 -11.06 -1.07 19.76
N SER A 146 -11.19 -1.64 18.56
CA SER A 146 -12.37 -2.39 18.12
C SER A 146 -12.68 -3.56 19.05
N ASN A 147 -11.69 -4.39 19.38
CA ASN A 147 -11.88 -5.58 20.22
C ASN A 147 -12.18 -5.26 21.69
N MET A 148 -11.73 -4.10 22.19
CA MET A 148 -11.88 -3.72 23.60
C MET A 148 -13.27 -3.12 23.92
N LEU A 149 -13.98 -2.62 22.92
CA LEU A 149 -15.36 -2.12 23.07
C LEU A 149 -16.39 -3.27 23.04
N ASP A 150 -16.17 -4.31 22.25
CA ASP A 150 -17.06 -5.49 22.17
C ASP A 150 -17.07 -6.33 23.46
N HIS A 151 -15.94 -6.35 24.18
CA HIS A 151 -15.86 -7.07 25.46
C HIS A 151 -16.63 -6.38 26.59
N LYS A 152 -16.97 -5.08 26.44
CA LYS A 152 -17.79 -4.32 27.39
C LYS A 152 -19.29 -4.36 27.07
N SER A 153 -19.68 -4.76 25.85
CA SER A 153 -21.09 -4.92 25.46
C SER A 153 -21.62 -6.35 25.62
N THR A 154 -20.78 -7.29 26.03
CA THR A 154 -21.12 -8.72 26.23
C THR A 154 -21.21 -9.09 27.72
N ILE A 155 -21.25 -8.10 28.62
CA ILE A 155 -21.47 -8.27 30.07
C ILE A 155 -22.70 -7.45 30.47
#